data_AF-A0A429QCL6-F1
#
_entry.id   AF-A0A429QCL6-F1
#
_cell.length_a   1.000
_cell.length_b   1.000
_cell.length_c   1.000
_cell.angle_alpha   90.00
_cell.angle_beta   90.00
_cell.angle_gamma   90.00
#
_symmetry.space_group_name_H-M   'P 1'
#
loop_
_entity.id
_entity.type
_entity.pdbx_description
1 polymer ?
#
loop_
_entity_poly.entity_id
_entity_poly.type
_entity_poly.pdbx_seq_one_letter_code
_entity_poly.pdbx_strand_id
1 'polypeptide(L)'
;MTGRTPAPRAFAPLLFLLALAGLLLSDGAGALAGAGVSAAVALAAATLVRALSGARTAPAVPPTAVRTALRDRERRTAFLPQRDPDASGRRRPRAPGRPLPTAA
;
A
#
# COMPACT_ATOMS: atom_id res chain seq x y z
N MET A 1 -25.17 6.09 -10.49
CA MET A 1 -24.93 4.98 -9.54
C MET A 1 -25.06 3.66 -10.30
N THR A 2 -24.02 3.25 -11.05
CA THR A 2 -24.02 1.98 -11.78
C THR A 2 -23.39 0.91 -10.88
N GLY A 3 -24.24 0.04 -10.33
CA GLY A 3 -23.80 -1.09 -9.51
C GLY A 3 -22.92 -2.01 -10.35
N ARG A 4 -21.62 -2.03 -10.04
CA ARG A 4 -20.67 -2.94 -10.67
C ARG A 4 -20.98 -4.34 -10.13
N THR A 5 -21.75 -5.13 -10.89
CA THR A 5 -21.98 -6.53 -10.57
C THR A 5 -20.62 -7.22 -10.42
N PRO A 6 -20.35 -7.92 -9.32
CA PRO A 6 -19.09 -8.65 -9.18
C PRO A 6 -18.98 -9.62 -10.35
N ALA A 7 -17.98 -9.41 -11.20
CA ALA A 7 -17.77 -10.25 -12.36
C ALA A 7 -17.61 -11.72 -11.90
N PRO A 8 -18.05 -12.71 -12.69
CA PRO A 8 -17.93 -14.14 -12.33
C PRO A 8 -16.49 -14.56 -11.99
N ARG A 9 -15.49 -13.82 -12.50
CA ARG A 9 -14.07 -13.97 -12.17
C ARG A 9 -13.74 -13.77 -10.68
N ALA A 10 -14.52 -12.98 -9.96
CA ALA A 10 -14.34 -12.75 -8.53
C ALA A 10 -14.74 -13.96 -7.68
N PHE A 11 -15.65 -14.81 -8.17
CA PHE A 11 -16.11 -16.00 -7.47
C PHE A 11 -15.30 -17.25 -7.82
N ALA A 12 -14.62 -17.28 -8.95
CA ALA A 12 -13.75 -18.37 -9.36
C ALA A 12 -12.73 -18.84 -8.28
N PRO A 13 -11.98 -17.96 -7.59
CA PRO A 13 -11.04 -18.41 -6.56
C PRO A 13 -11.75 -19.01 -5.33
N LEU A 14 -12.91 -18.47 -4.94
CA LEU A 14 -13.70 -19.00 -3.83
C LEU A 14 -14.23 -20.41 -4.14
N LEU A 15 -14.77 -20.60 -5.35
CA LEU A 15 -15.29 -21.89 -5.81
C LEU A 15 -14.17 -22.93 -5.93
N PHE A 16 -13.00 -22.54 -6.41
CA PHE A 16 -11.83 -23.41 -6.49
C PHE A 16 -11.36 -23.89 -5.10
N LEU A 17 -11.27 -22.97 -4.13
CA LEU A 17 -10.88 -23.30 -2.76
C LEU A 17 -11.90 -24.22 -2.08
N LEU A 18 -13.19 -23.98 -2.30
CA LEU A 18 -14.25 -24.83 -1.76
C LEU A 18 -14.23 -26.23 -2.38
N ALA A 19 -13.97 -26.35 -3.69
CA ALA A 19 -13.82 -27.63 -4.37
C ALA A 19 -12.58 -28.41 -3.88
N LEU A 20 -11.45 -27.73 -3.70
CA LEU A 20 -10.22 -28.33 -3.18
C LEU A 20 -10.38 -28.80 -1.73
N ALA A 21 -11.08 -28.01 -0.90
CA ALA A 21 -11.46 -28.41 0.45
C ALA A 21 -12.32 -29.67 0.45
N GLY A 22 -13.36 -29.70 -0.40
CA GLY A 22 -14.23 -30.86 -0.57
C GLY A 22 -13.44 -32.11 -0.96
N LEU A 23 -12.52 -32.00 -1.92
CA LEU A 23 -11.68 -33.11 -2.36
C LEU A 23 -10.81 -33.65 -1.21
N LEU A 24 -10.11 -32.78 -0.47
CA LEU A 24 -9.24 -33.21 0.65
C LEU A 24 -10.02 -33.82 1.83
N LEU A 25 -11.26 -33.37 2.06
CA LEU A 25 -12.16 -34.00 3.05
C LEU A 25 -12.67 -35.37 2.55
N SER A 26 -12.87 -35.53 1.24
CA SER A 26 -13.32 -36.78 0.62
C SER A 26 -12.25 -37.87 0.68
N ASP A 27 -10.97 -37.50 0.56
CA ASP A 27 -9.82 -38.43 0.58
C ASP A 27 -9.47 -38.97 1.98
N GLY A 28 -10.25 -38.64 3.02
CA GLY A 28 -10.04 -39.21 4.36
C GLY A 28 -8.71 -38.79 5.01
N ALA A 29 -8.16 -37.64 4.61
CA ALA A 29 -6.98 -37.08 5.25
C ALA A 29 -7.23 -36.96 6.76
N GLY A 30 -6.41 -37.64 7.58
CA GLY A 30 -6.61 -37.76 9.02
C GLY A 30 -6.86 -36.41 9.70
N ALA A 31 -7.55 -36.42 10.86
CA ALA A 31 -8.13 -35.23 11.51
C ALA A 31 -7.22 -33.98 11.58
N LEU A 32 -5.90 -34.16 11.74
CA LEU A 32 -4.90 -33.07 11.74
C LEU A 32 -4.71 -32.42 10.35
N ALA A 33 -4.66 -33.23 9.28
CA ALA A 33 -4.56 -32.75 7.91
C ALA A 33 -5.87 -32.06 7.47
N GLY A 34 -7.03 -32.63 7.83
CA GLY A 34 -8.33 -31.99 7.62
C GLY A 34 -8.47 -30.64 8.33
N ALA A 35 -7.96 -30.55 9.57
CA ALA A 35 -7.98 -29.30 10.34
C ALA A 35 -7.13 -28.19 9.68
N GLY A 36 -5.91 -28.51 9.22
CA GLY A 36 -5.04 -27.55 8.54
C GLY A 36 -5.64 -26.99 7.24
N VAL A 37 -6.28 -27.87 6.47
CA VAL A 37 -6.96 -27.50 5.21
C VAL A 37 -8.16 -26.61 5.50
N SER A 38 -8.97 -26.97 6.50
CA SER A 38 -10.14 -26.18 6.88
C SER A 38 -9.77 -24.76 7.33
N ALA A 39 -8.67 -24.62 8.08
CA ALA A 39 -8.15 -23.32 8.52
C ALA A 39 -7.65 -22.48 7.33
N ALA A 40 -6.90 -23.08 6.41
CA ALA A 40 -6.41 -22.39 5.22
C ALA A 40 -7.57 -21.89 4.33
N VAL A 41 -8.61 -22.71 4.16
CA VAL A 41 -9.81 -22.36 3.40
C VAL A 41 -10.59 -21.24 4.08
N ALA A 42 -10.74 -21.30 5.41
CA ALA A 42 -11.40 -20.24 6.18
C ALA A 42 -10.66 -18.89 6.07
N LEU A 43 -9.32 -18.90 6.17
CA LEU A 43 -8.49 -17.71 5.99
C LEU A 43 -8.60 -17.17 4.56
N ALA A 44 -8.58 -18.05 3.56
CA ALA A 44 -8.71 -17.64 2.16
C ALA A 44 -10.12 -17.06 1.86
N ALA A 45 -11.17 -17.66 2.43
CA ALA A 45 -12.53 -17.12 2.32
C ALA A 45 -12.65 -15.75 3.02
N ALA A 46 -12.10 -15.61 4.23
CA ALA A 46 -12.12 -14.34 4.96
C ALA A 46 -11.35 -13.22 4.22
N THR A 47 -10.19 -13.55 3.63
CA THR A 47 -9.42 -12.57 2.84
C THR A 47 -10.15 -12.19 1.56
N LEU A 48 -10.80 -13.14 0.87
CA LEU A 48 -11.63 -12.84 -0.30
C LEU A 48 -12.82 -11.94 0.05
N VAL A 49 -13.56 -12.25 1.12
CA VAL A 49 -14.68 -11.42 1.58
C VAL A 49 -14.19 -10.01 1.92
N ARG A 50 -13.05 -9.88 2.62
CA ARG A 50 -12.44 -8.58 2.96
C ARG A 50 -11.97 -7.80 1.73
N ALA A 51 -11.38 -8.48 0.75
CA ALA A 51 -10.95 -7.86 -0.49
C ALA A 51 -12.14 -7.35 -1.31
N LEU A 52 -13.20 -8.14 -1.42
CA LEU A 52 -14.42 -7.78 -2.15
C LEU A 52 -15.19 -6.66 -1.46
N SER A 53 -15.28 -6.67 -0.13
CA SER A 53 -15.91 -5.58 0.63
C SER A 53 -15.12 -4.28 0.48
N GLY A 54 -13.79 -4.34 0.64
CA GLY A 54 -12.89 -3.20 0.44
C GLY A 54 -12.98 -2.61 -0.98
N ALA A 55 -13.05 -3.48 -2.00
CA ALA A 55 -13.20 -3.06 -3.40
C ALA A 55 -14.55 -2.38 -3.67
N ARG A 56 -15.63 -2.77 -2.98
CA ARG A 56 -16.95 -2.12 -3.09
C ARG A 56 -16.99 -0.77 -2.40
N THR A 57 -16.27 -0.60 -1.30
CA THR A 57 -16.21 0.67 -0.55
C THR A 57 -15.21 1.67 -1.10
N ALA A 58 -14.35 1.25 -2.05
CA ALA A 58 -13.38 2.13 -2.67
C ALA A 58 -14.09 3.25 -3.47
N PRO A 59 -13.74 4.53 -3.23
CA PRO A 59 -14.30 5.63 -4.00
C PRO A 59 -14.02 5.45 -5.49
N ALA A 60 -15.02 5.69 -6.34
CA ALA A 60 -14.83 5.71 -7.78
C ALA A 60 -14.06 6.98 -8.19
N VAL A 61 -12.75 6.86 -8.37
CA VAL A 61 -11.89 7.96 -8.83
C VAL A 61 -11.58 7.86 -10.33
N PRO A 62 -11.48 9.01 -11.04
CA PRO A 62 -11.03 9.03 -12.43
C PRO A 62 -9.65 8.40 -12.59
N PRO A 63 -9.36 7.70 -13.70
CA PRO A 63 -8.07 7.02 -13.90
C PRO A 63 -6.88 8.01 -13.91
N THR A 64 -7.12 9.27 -14.24
CA THR A 64 -6.12 10.35 -14.20
C THR A 64 -5.84 10.85 -12.79
N ALA A 65 -6.77 10.69 -11.83
CA ALA A 65 -6.62 11.23 -10.47
C ALA A 65 -5.42 10.62 -9.74
N VAL A 66 -5.16 9.33 -9.92
CA VAL A 66 -3.97 8.65 -9.36
C VAL A 66 -2.70 9.25 -9.93
N ARG A 67 -2.64 9.46 -11.25
CA ARG A 67 -1.48 10.06 -11.93
C ARG A 67 -1.27 11.51 -11.48
N THR A 68 -2.34 12.27 -11.33
CA THR A 68 -2.28 13.65 -10.85
C THR A 68 -1.81 13.69 -9.40
N ALA A 69 -2.32 12.84 -8.52
CA ALA A 69 -1.92 12.76 -7.12
C ALA A 69 -0.44 12.36 -6.98
N LEU A 70 0.04 11.42 -7.81
CA LEU A 70 1.45 11.04 -7.89
C LEU A 70 2.30 12.21 -8.35
N ARG A 71 1.93 12.88 -9.46
CA ARG A 71 2.65 14.05 -9.99
C ARG A 71 2.71 15.19 -8.97
N ASP A 72 1.63 15.39 -8.23
CA ASP A 72 1.51 16.42 -7.20
C ASP A 72 2.36 16.10 -5.96
N ARG A 73 2.36 14.84 -5.54
CA ARG A 73 3.28 14.34 -4.49
C ARG A 73 4.74 14.50 -4.92
N GLU A 74 5.07 14.08 -6.13
CA GLU A 74 6.42 14.25 -6.72
C GLU A 74 6.84 15.71 -6.69
N ARG A 75 6.01 16.65 -7.14
CA ARG A 75 6.34 18.10 -7.08
C ARG A 75 6.58 18.59 -5.65
N ARG A 76 5.78 18.15 -4.68
CA ARG A 76 5.94 18.52 -3.27
C ARG A 76 7.20 17.96 -2.63
N THR A 77 7.66 16.79 -3.07
CA THR A 77 8.84 16.12 -2.49
C THR A 77 10.06 16.14 -3.41
N ALA A 78 9.97 16.75 -4.59
CA ALA A 78 11.04 16.79 -5.59
C ALA A 78 12.27 17.52 -5.07
N PHE A 79 12.05 18.48 -4.19
CA PHE A 79 13.11 19.24 -3.54
C PHE A 79 13.17 18.83 -2.09
N LEU A 80 14.36 18.44 -1.64
CA LEU A 80 14.64 18.45 -0.21
C LEU A 80 14.45 19.90 0.26
N PRO A 81 13.76 20.15 1.40
CA PRO A 81 13.69 21.49 1.95
C PRO A 81 15.11 22.05 2.01
N GLN A 82 15.37 23.16 1.32
CA GLN A 82 16.67 23.81 1.37
C GLN A 82 16.94 24.10 2.84
N ARG A 83 17.96 23.45 3.41
CA ARG A 83 18.45 23.82 4.72
C ARG A 83 19.08 25.18 4.55
N ASP A 84 18.42 26.20 5.10
CA ASP A 84 18.97 27.54 5.16
C ASP A 84 20.36 27.44 5.79
N PRO A 85 21.41 27.68 5.00
CA PRO A 85 22.77 27.51 5.48
C PRO A 85 23.18 28.63 6.43
N ASP A 86 22.35 29.66 6.57
CA ASP A 86 22.47 30.75 7.52
C ASP A 86 21.51 30.59 8.73
N ALA A 87 20.75 29.48 8.79
CA ALA A 87 19.86 29.18 9.91
C ALA A 87 20.62 29.19 11.24
N SER A 88 20.00 29.79 12.27
CA SER A 88 20.58 29.90 13.61
C SER A 88 20.91 28.51 14.16
N GLY A 89 22.20 28.20 14.26
CA GLY A 89 22.70 26.88 14.68
C GLY A 89 23.83 26.34 13.80
N ARG A 90 24.04 26.91 12.61
CA ARG A 90 25.24 26.66 11.79
C ARG A 90 25.87 27.97 11.34
N ARG A 91 26.78 28.52 12.16
CA ARG A 91 27.64 29.63 11.68
C ARG A 91 28.53 29.08 10.57
N ARG A 92 28.35 29.56 9.34
CA ARG A 92 29.34 29.35 8.28
C ARG A 92 30.68 29.95 8.74
N PRO A 93 31.82 29.25 8.60
CA PRO A 93 33.10 29.92 8.54
C PRO A 93 33.01 30.95 7.43
N ARG A 94 33.00 32.25 7.78
CA ARG A 94 33.06 33.31 6.78
C ARG A 94 34.43 33.17 6.12
N ALA A 95 34.47 33.16 4.79
CA ALA A 95 35.73 33.24 4.07
C ALA A 95 36.56 34.40 4.68
N PRO A 96 37.87 34.24 4.92
CA PRO A 96 38.69 35.31 5.48
C PRO A 96 38.61 36.51 4.53
N GLY A 97 37.77 37.48 4.92
CA GLY A 97 37.32 38.56 4.08
C GLY A 97 37.52 39.85 4.84
N ARG A 98 38.63 40.51 4.50
CA ARG A 98 39.09 41.84 4.90
C ARG A 98 39.83 41.90 6.26
N PRO A 99 41.13 42.28 6.27
CA PRO A 99 41.82 42.62 7.50
C PRO A 99 41.11 43.80 8.16
N LEU A 100 40.85 43.69 9.46
CA LEU A 100 40.45 44.81 10.29
C LEU A 100 41.63 45.80 10.35
N PRO A 101 41.42 47.11 10.23
CA PRO A 101 42.49 48.06 10.50
C PRO A 101 42.84 47.94 11.98
N THR A 102 44.00 47.36 12.28
CA THR A 102 44.60 47.45 13.61
C THR A 102 45.02 48.89 13.82
N ALA A 103 44.50 49.53 14.87
CA ALA A 103 44.88 50.88 15.25
C ALA A 103 46.40 50.96 15.47
N ALA A 104 46.99 52.07 15.00
CA ALA A 104 48.41 52.39 15.12
C ALA A 104 48.85 52.59 16.57
#